data_AF-A0A519WVG7-F1
#
_entry.id   AF-A0A519WVG7-F1
#
_cell.length_a   1.000
_cell.length_b   1.000
_cell.length_c   1.000
_cell.angle_alpha   90.00
_cell.angle_beta   90.00
_cell.angle_gamma   90.00
#
_symmetry.space_group_name_H-M   'P 1'
#
loop_
_entity.id
_entity.type
_entity.pdbx_description
1 polymer ?
#
loop_
_entity_poly.entity_id
_entity_poly.type
_entity_poly.pdbx_seq_one_letter_code
_entity_poly.pdbx_strand_id
1 'polypeptide(L)'
;FEPSWASEFFHFAQQEIYGGSRGGNDGIVLIPGPYSTYATTDLRRSTWLSIGPQLKFSDGVTPVAGTVEYAGQPLVFVDNIRKNKSNSTVSNMSEGEENSGVRFNKYKLGNSIVGVQNGVTVQPDPNYNNTDWNIYRLTWIYFAKAEAIMRKNGGAATAEAVALINTTKARAFAAADFVPYTPSTLNYDELLAERGREFIFEGFRRDDMIRFGKFTNTAWWDHNPSSNTRNLYPIPQQQRDANPNLTQNPGYN
;
A
#
# COMPACT_ATOMS: atom_id res chain seq x y z
N PHE A 1 18.72 2.48 -18.02
CA PHE A 1 17.67 3.30 -17.38
C PHE A 1 18.20 3.66 -16.01
N GLU A 2 18.84 4.81 -15.90
CA GLU A 2 19.05 5.42 -14.59
C GLU A 2 17.77 6.18 -14.29
N PRO A 3 17.06 5.89 -13.19
CA PRO A 3 15.96 6.76 -12.79
C PRO A 3 16.55 8.15 -12.52
N SER A 4 16.27 9.11 -13.41
CA SER A 4 16.81 10.48 -13.38
C SER A 4 16.20 11.36 -12.29
N TRP A 5 15.43 10.77 -11.37
CA TRP A 5 14.67 11.47 -10.34
C TRP A 5 15.10 10.92 -8.98
N ALA A 6 16.05 11.63 -8.36
CA ALA A 6 16.43 11.45 -6.97
C ALA A 6 15.35 12.02 -6.03
N SER A 7 14.09 11.61 -6.21
CA SER A 7 12.93 12.07 -5.45
C SER A 7 12.29 10.90 -4.72
N GLU A 8 11.69 11.18 -3.58
CA GLU A 8 10.79 10.24 -2.91
C GLU A 8 9.40 10.29 -3.55
N PHE A 9 8.50 9.39 -3.14
CA PHE A 9 7.24 9.18 -3.84
C PHE A 9 6.00 9.73 -3.12
N PHE A 10 6.09 10.11 -1.85
CA PHE A 10 4.88 10.23 -1.02
C PHE A 10 4.38 11.67 -0.82
N HIS A 11 5.23 12.69 -0.71
CA HIS A 11 4.75 14.08 -0.61
C HIS A 11 5.85 15.11 -0.92
N PHE A 12 5.51 16.33 -1.34
CA PHE A 12 6.50 17.39 -1.63
C PHE A 12 7.40 17.74 -0.43
N ALA A 13 6.80 17.91 0.75
CA ALA A 13 7.49 18.22 2.01
C ALA A 13 7.95 16.98 2.81
N GLN A 14 8.09 15.81 2.17
CA GLN A 14 8.29 14.55 2.90
C GLN A 14 9.55 14.53 3.79
N GLN A 15 10.64 15.21 3.39
CA GLN A 15 11.83 15.36 4.22
C GLN A 15 11.54 15.90 5.64
N GLU A 16 10.53 16.77 5.78
CA GLU A 16 10.15 17.30 7.10
C GLU A 16 9.43 16.26 7.95
N ILE A 17 8.76 15.26 7.36
CA ILE A 17 7.94 14.27 8.07
C ILE A 17 8.79 13.17 8.71
N TYR A 18 9.85 12.73 8.04
CA TYR A 18 10.69 11.62 8.53
C TYR A 18 12.18 11.98 8.68
N GLY A 19 12.58 13.23 8.36
CA GLY A 19 13.93 13.73 8.61
C GLY A 19 14.99 13.29 7.61
N GLY A 20 14.60 12.89 6.40
CA GLY A 20 15.56 12.66 5.33
C GLY A 20 15.99 13.94 4.62
N SER A 21 16.58 13.79 3.45
CA SER A 21 17.22 14.86 2.69
C SER A 21 16.55 15.17 1.35
N ARG A 22 15.41 14.54 1.08
CA ARG A 22 14.73 14.61 -0.23
C ARG A 22 13.23 14.84 -0.05
N GLY A 23 12.69 15.74 -0.85
CA GLY A 23 11.25 15.83 -1.07
C GLY A 23 10.76 14.69 -1.97
N GLY A 24 9.44 14.62 -2.11
CA GLY A 24 8.78 13.70 -3.01
C GLY A 24 8.02 14.39 -4.13
N ASN A 25 7.36 13.61 -4.98
CA ASN A 25 6.53 14.09 -6.09
C ASN A 25 5.02 14.01 -5.82
N ASP A 26 4.63 13.65 -4.60
CA ASP A 26 3.24 13.47 -4.18
C ASP A 26 2.46 12.48 -5.06
N GLY A 27 3.11 11.40 -5.51
CA GLY A 27 2.59 10.53 -6.56
C GLY A 27 1.99 9.20 -6.09
N ILE A 28 2.32 8.72 -4.88
CA ILE A 28 1.88 7.39 -4.41
C ILE A 28 1.13 7.50 -3.08
N VAL A 29 -0.15 7.12 -3.13
CA VAL A 29 -1.06 7.14 -1.98
C VAL A 29 -1.94 5.89 -1.98
N LEU A 30 -2.52 5.57 -0.84
CA LEU A 30 -3.58 4.59 -0.76
C LEU A 30 -4.84 5.13 -1.44
N ILE A 31 -5.46 4.32 -2.29
CA ILE A 31 -6.84 4.57 -2.69
C ILE A 31 -7.76 4.49 -1.45
N PRO A 32 -8.93 5.14 -1.45
CA PRO A 32 -9.93 5.02 -0.39
C PRO A 32 -10.45 3.58 -0.27
N GLY A 33 -10.72 3.17 0.98
CA GLY A 33 -11.25 1.84 1.30
C GLY A 33 -10.25 0.95 2.05
N PRO A 34 -9.09 0.58 1.49
CA PRO A 34 -8.08 -0.24 2.15
C PRO A 34 -7.73 0.18 3.59
N TYR A 35 -7.56 1.48 3.88
CA TYR A 35 -7.23 1.96 5.23
C TYR A 35 -8.30 1.57 6.27
N SER A 36 -9.59 1.69 5.91
CA SER A 36 -10.70 1.28 6.76
C SER A 36 -10.83 -0.23 6.99
N THR A 37 -10.13 -1.06 6.22
CA THR A 37 -10.15 -2.52 6.41
C THR A 37 -9.28 -2.99 7.57
N TYR A 38 -8.40 -2.14 8.08
CA TYR A 38 -7.62 -2.43 9.28
C TYR A 38 -8.44 -2.06 10.52
N ALA A 39 -8.56 -2.99 11.46
CA ALA A 39 -9.17 -2.70 12.76
C ALA A 39 -8.38 -1.60 13.49
N THR A 40 -9.03 -0.88 14.40
CA THR A 40 -8.35 0.13 15.26
C THR A 40 -7.24 -0.47 16.11
N THR A 41 -7.36 -1.75 16.48
CA THR A 41 -6.36 -2.52 17.24
C THR A 41 -5.28 -3.18 16.35
N ASP A 42 -5.41 -3.10 15.03
CA ASP A 42 -4.40 -3.59 14.10
C ASP A 42 -3.25 -2.57 14.04
N LEU A 43 -2.09 -2.95 14.58
CA LEU A 43 -0.91 -2.09 14.64
C LEU A 43 -0.43 -1.67 13.25
N ARG A 44 -0.72 -2.42 12.18
CA ARG A 44 -0.36 -2.02 10.81
C ARG A 44 -1.05 -0.72 10.43
N ARG A 45 -2.25 -0.45 10.95
CA ARG A 45 -3.01 0.78 10.68
C ARG A 45 -2.28 2.05 11.09
N SER A 46 -1.53 1.99 12.19
CA SER A 46 -0.79 3.14 12.74
C SER A 46 0.71 3.09 12.47
N THR A 47 1.27 1.90 12.20
CA THR A 47 2.71 1.74 12.00
C THR A 47 3.13 1.64 10.54
N TRP A 48 2.25 1.16 9.64
CA TRP A 48 2.57 0.98 8.22
C TRP A 48 1.97 2.05 7.32
N LEU A 49 1.07 2.86 7.87
CA LEU A 49 0.29 3.87 7.15
C LEU A 49 0.38 5.18 7.91
N SER A 50 0.58 6.29 7.18
CA SER A 50 0.60 7.65 7.75
C SER A 50 -0.64 8.41 7.28
N ILE A 51 -1.39 8.92 8.25
CA ILE A 51 -2.64 9.67 8.07
C ILE A 51 -2.74 10.73 9.17
N GLY A 52 -3.53 11.78 8.95
CA GLY A 52 -3.79 12.83 9.92
C GLY A 52 -2.73 13.94 9.88
N PRO A 53 -2.68 14.78 10.94
CA PRO A 53 -1.72 15.87 11.02
C PRO A 53 -0.28 15.38 10.95
N GLN A 54 0.52 16.01 10.10
CA GLN A 54 1.94 15.71 9.96
C GLN A 54 2.76 16.69 10.79
N LEU A 55 3.72 16.16 11.55
CA LEU A 55 4.61 16.93 12.42
C LEU A 55 6.04 16.83 11.91
N LYS A 56 6.81 17.89 12.11
CA LYS A 56 8.21 17.94 11.74
C LYS A 56 8.99 16.92 12.56
N PHE A 57 9.74 16.07 11.88
CA PHE A 57 10.60 15.07 12.50
C PHE A 57 11.62 15.71 13.44
N SER A 58 12.09 16.93 13.16
CA SER A 58 13.13 17.61 13.96
C SER A 58 12.74 17.82 15.43
N ASP A 59 11.45 18.01 15.73
CA ASP A 59 10.96 18.31 17.08
C ASP A 59 9.75 17.47 17.50
N GLY A 60 9.09 16.79 16.56
CA GLY A 60 7.92 15.97 16.81
C GLY A 60 6.67 16.73 17.22
N VAL A 61 6.64 18.07 17.11
CA VAL A 61 5.55 18.93 17.62
C VAL A 61 5.13 20.05 16.66
N THR A 62 6.06 20.57 15.85
CA THR A 62 5.74 21.64 14.90
C THR A 62 5.01 21.04 13.70
N PRO A 63 3.87 21.58 13.24
CA PRO A 63 3.21 21.08 12.04
C PRO A 63 4.09 21.25 10.79
N VAL A 64 4.06 20.24 9.91
CA VAL A 64 4.57 20.38 8.54
C VAL A 64 3.56 21.24 7.77
N ALA A 65 4.05 22.22 7.02
CA ALA A 65 3.19 23.06 6.18
C ALA A 65 2.90 22.36 4.84
N GLY A 66 1.67 22.49 4.35
CA GLY A 66 1.36 22.21 2.95
C GLY A 66 2.13 23.15 2.02
N THR A 67 2.21 22.76 0.76
CA THR A 67 3.06 23.40 -0.26
C THR A 67 2.26 23.91 -1.46
N VAL A 68 1.07 23.37 -1.72
CA VAL A 68 0.20 23.74 -2.84
C VAL A 68 -1.19 24.17 -2.34
N GLU A 69 -2.25 23.34 -2.39
CA GLU A 69 -3.61 23.75 -1.98
C GLU A 69 -3.73 24.17 -0.51
N TYR A 70 -2.82 23.69 0.33
CA TYR A 70 -2.69 24.00 1.75
C TYR A 70 -1.37 24.74 2.05
N ALA A 71 -0.81 25.48 1.09
CA ALA A 71 0.39 26.30 1.27
C ALA A 71 0.37 27.11 2.57
N GLY A 72 1.36 26.86 3.44
CA GLY A 72 1.50 27.53 4.74
C GLY A 72 0.51 27.10 5.83
N GLN A 73 -0.43 26.20 5.53
CA GLN A 73 -1.35 25.61 6.50
C GLN A 73 -0.81 24.25 6.99
N PRO A 74 -1.21 23.77 8.18
CA PRO A 74 -0.84 22.43 8.63
C PRO A 74 -1.26 21.34 7.63
N LEU A 75 -0.31 20.49 7.24
CA LEU A 75 -0.54 19.34 6.37
C LEU A 75 -1.26 18.24 7.14
N VAL A 76 -2.40 17.80 6.61
CA VAL A 76 -3.23 16.74 7.20
C VAL A 76 -3.61 15.73 6.13
N PHE A 77 -2.97 14.56 6.13
CA PHE A 77 -3.33 13.47 5.23
C PHE A 77 -4.71 12.88 5.57
N VAL A 78 -5.51 12.58 4.54
CA VAL A 78 -6.89 12.09 4.73
C VAL A 78 -7.18 10.82 3.94
N ASP A 79 -8.12 10.00 4.41
CA ASP A 79 -8.57 8.78 3.72
C ASP A 79 -9.66 9.09 2.68
N ASN A 80 -9.32 9.91 1.69
CA ASN A 80 -10.10 10.17 0.48
C ASN A 80 -9.20 10.81 -0.58
N ILE A 81 -9.61 10.72 -1.85
CA ILE A 81 -8.96 11.43 -2.96
C ILE A 81 -10.00 12.34 -3.59
N ARG A 82 -9.99 13.61 -3.20
CA ARG A 82 -10.94 14.61 -3.69
C ARG A 82 -10.42 16.02 -3.40
N LYS A 83 -11.04 17.01 -4.07
CA LYS A 83 -10.79 18.42 -3.82
C LYS A 83 -11.43 18.90 -2.51
N ASN A 84 -10.78 18.57 -1.39
CA ASN A 84 -11.24 18.90 -0.04
C ASN A 84 -11.29 20.41 0.19
N LYS A 85 -10.35 21.19 -0.36
CA LYS A 85 -10.33 22.65 -0.21
C LYS A 85 -11.61 23.31 -0.74
N SER A 86 -12.19 22.73 -1.78
CA SER A 86 -13.44 23.19 -2.40
C SER A 86 -14.69 22.46 -1.86
N ASN A 87 -14.56 21.67 -0.79
CA ASN A 87 -15.62 20.82 -0.25
C ASN A 87 -16.24 19.85 -1.29
N SER A 88 -15.46 19.41 -2.28
CA SER A 88 -15.94 18.44 -3.27
C SER A 88 -16.25 17.10 -2.61
N THR A 89 -17.35 16.47 -3.03
CA THR A 89 -17.69 15.08 -2.68
C THR A 89 -17.31 14.09 -3.76
N VAL A 90 -16.88 14.57 -4.93
CA VAL A 90 -16.43 13.73 -6.06
C VAL A 90 -15.07 13.15 -5.72
N SER A 91 -14.94 11.82 -5.78
CA SER A 91 -13.73 11.11 -5.39
C SER A 91 -13.34 10.11 -6.48
N ASN A 92 -12.32 10.43 -7.26
CA ASN A 92 -11.77 9.61 -8.35
C ASN A 92 -10.29 9.95 -8.61
N MET A 93 -9.64 9.24 -9.54
CA MET A 93 -8.22 9.40 -9.88
C MET A 93 -7.81 10.80 -10.37
N SER A 94 -8.76 11.65 -10.77
CA SER A 94 -8.50 13.00 -11.29
C SER A 94 -8.80 14.13 -10.28
N GLU A 95 -9.24 13.79 -9.07
CA GLU A 95 -9.72 14.77 -8.08
C GLU A 95 -8.79 14.94 -6.87
N GLY A 96 -7.57 14.38 -6.88
CA GLY A 96 -6.63 14.51 -5.76
C GLY A 96 -6.12 15.95 -5.51
N GLU A 97 -5.80 16.23 -4.25
CA GLU A 97 -5.05 17.41 -3.75
C GLU A 97 -3.84 16.91 -2.92
N GLU A 98 -2.92 17.79 -2.53
CA GLU A 98 -1.68 17.36 -1.84
C GLU A 98 -1.90 16.53 -0.58
N ASN A 99 -3.03 16.76 0.10
CA ASN A 99 -3.34 16.09 1.35
C ASN A 99 -4.13 14.77 1.14
N SER A 100 -4.54 14.48 -0.10
CA SER A 100 -5.41 13.36 -0.44
C SER A 100 -4.69 12.02 -0.30
N GLY A 101 -5.31 11.08 0.39
CA GLY A 101 -4.86 9.70 0.50
C GLY A 101 -3.97 9.42 1.70
N VAL A 102 -3.96 8.15 2.12
CA VAL A 102 -3.09 7.67 3.20
C VAL A 102 -1.70 7.37 2.64
N ARG A 103 -0.64 7.78 3.33
CA ARG A 103 0.74 7.56 2.87
C ARG A 103 1.31 6.25 3.37
N PHE A 104 2.24 5.70 2.58
CA PHE A 104 3.00 4.53 2.95
C PHE A 104 4.03 4.86 4.06
N ASN A 105 4.12 4.01 5.07
CA ASN A 105 5.08 4.15 6.17
C ASN A 105 5.63 2.80 6.67
N LYS A 106 5.45 1.72 5.91
CA LYS A 106 5.82 0.36 6.34
C LYS A 106 7.32 0.10 6.29
N TYR A 107 7.96 0.43 5.17
CA TYR A 107 9.41 0.35 5.02
C TYR A 107 9.96 1.75 5.17
N LYS A 108 10.50 2.04 6.37
CA LYS A 108 11.07 3.33 6.69
C LYS A 108 12.42 3.48 6.00
N LEU A 109 12.63 4.62 5.34
CA LEU A 109 13.89 4.94 4.66
C LEU A 109 15.01 5.28 5.65
N GLY A 110 14.71 5.45 6.94
CA GLY A 110 15.63 6.03 7.93
C GLY A 110 15.61 7.57 7.86
N ASN A 111 16.44 8.21 8.69
CA ASN A 111 16.51 9.67 8.82
C ASN A 111 17.95 10.16 8.72
N SER A 112 18.14 11.37 8.21
CA SER A 112 19.46 12.00 8.02
C SER A 112 19.82 13.03 9.09
N ILE A 113 18.85 13.45 9.91
CA ILE A 113 19.01 14.43 10.99
C ILE A 113 18.61 13.84 12.34
N VAL A 114 19.01 14.49 13.43
CA VAL A 114 18.43 14.21 14.76
C VAL A 114 16.97 14.69 14.75
N GLY A 115 16.08 13.89 15.33
CA GLY A 115 14.68 14.26 15.47
C GLY A 115 14.02 13.68 16.72
N VAL A 116 12.71 13.80 16.79
CA VAL A 116 11.88 13.33 17.89
C VAL A 116 10.69 12.56 17.31
N GLN A 117 10.55 11.30 17.69
CA GLN A 117 9.40 10.47 17.34
C GLN A 117 8.75 9.96 18.63
N ASN A 118 7.45 10.24 18.81
CA ASN A 118 6.70 9.85 20.01
C ASN A 118 7.37 10.31 21.33
N GLY A 119 7.95 11.52 21.33
CA GLY A 119 8.65 12.09 22.49
C GLY A 119 10.05 11.51 22.74
N VAL A 120 10.57 10.63 21.87
CA VAL A 120 11.90 10.03 21.99
C VAL A 120 12.83 10.61 20.95
N THR A 121 14.02 11.05 21.38
CA THR A 121 15.08 11.50 20.46
C THR A 121 15.56 10.34 19.59
N VAL A 122 15.55 10.55 18.27
CA VAL A 122 16.02 9.61 17.26
C VAL A 122 17.29 10.19 16.63
N GLN A 123 18.38 9.43 16.63
CA GLN A 123 19.63 9.81 15.98
C GLN A 123 19.57 9.56 14.47
N PRO A 124 20.40 10.23 13.65
CA PRO A 124 20.54 9.89 12.23
C PRO A 124 20.76 8.39 12.03
N ASP A 125 20.01 7.80 11.09
CA ASP A 125 20.13 6.40 10.73
C ASP A 125 21.35 6.23 9.80
N PRO A 126 22.39 5.48 10.20
CA PRO A 126 23.53 5.23 9.32
C PRO A 126 23.15 4.46 8.03
N ASN A 127 21.98 3.83 8.00
CA ASN A 127 21.45 3.11 6.85
C ASN A 127 20.38 3.91 6.08
N TYR A 128 20.27 5.23 6.28
CA TYR A 128 19.35 6.06 5.52
C TYR A 128 19.43 5.78 4.01
N ASN A 129 18.28 5.52 3.40
CA ASN A 129 18.10 5.19 1.98
C ASN A 129 18.78 3.89 1.51
N ASN A 130 18.98 2.92 2.42
CA ASN A 130 19.49 1.56 2.10
C ASN A 130 18.42 0.47 2.24
N THR A 131 17.15 0.80 1.97
CA THR A 131 16.06 -0.20 2.08
C THR A 131 16.05 -1.17 0.90
N ASP A 132 15.95 -2.46 1.21
CA ASP A 132 15.74 -3.50 0.21
C ASP A 132 14.30 -3.52 -0.32
N TRP A 133 14.14 -3.92 -1.59
CA TRP A 133 12.83 -4.29 -2.13
C TRP A 133 12.57 -5.77 -1.90
N ASN A 134 11.65 -6.08 -0.99
CA ASN A 134 11.27 -7.45 -0.68
C ASN A 134 10.49 -8.08 -1.85
N ILE A 135 11.15 -8.90 -2.67
CA ILE A 135 10.48 -9.67 -3.73
C ILE A 135 9.65 -10.79 -3.11
N TYR A 136 10.18 -11.50 -2.12
CA TYR A 136 9.45 -12.47 -1.31
C TYR A 136 9.95 -12.43 0.13
N ARG A 137 9.05 -12.72 1.06
CA ARG A 137 9.34 -12.88 2.48
C ARG A 137 8.59 -14.09 3.04
N LEU A 138 8.99 -14.57 4.21
CA LEU A 138 8.45 -15.79 4.81
C LEU A 138 6.92 -15.82 4.87
N THR A 139 6.29 -14.70 5.22
CA THR A 139 4.83 -14.60 5.26
C THR A 139 4.21 -14.83 3.88
N TRP A 140 4.83 -14.38 2.79
CA TRP A 140 4.34 -14.66 1.43
C TRP A 140 4.25 -16.17 1.18
N ILE A 141 5.25 -16.93 1.63
CA ILE A 141 5.26 -18.40 1.56
C ILE A 141 4.13 -19.00 2.39
N TYR A 142 3.87 -18.46 3.59
CA TYR A 142 2.76 -18.91 4.43
C TYR A 142 1.39 -18.68 3.77
N PHE A 143 1.18 -17.51 3.18
CA PHE A 143 -0.06 -17.25 2.45
C PHE A 143 -0.18 -18.08 1.17
N ALA A 144 0.90 -18.28 0.42
CA ALA A 144 0.90 -19.13 -0.77
C ALA A 144 0.57 -20.59 -0.41
N LYS A 145 1.15 -21.11 0.68
CA LYS A 145 0.86 -22.46 1.18
C LYS A 145 -0.58 -22.57 1.67
N ALA A 146 -1.07 -21.61 2.44
CA ALA A 146 -2.46 -21.58 2.91
C ALA A 146 -3.46 -21.55 1.74
N GLU A 147 -3.20 -20.70 0.73
CA GLU A 147 -3.99 -20.64 -0.50
C GLU A 147 -4.00 -22.01 -1.22
N ALA A 148 -2.84 -22.64 -1.39
CA ALA A 148 -2.74 -23.95 -2.05
C ALA A 148 -3.52 -25.06 -1.31
N ILE A 149 -3.44 -25.08 0.03
CA ILE A 149 -4.21 -26.02 0.87
C ILE A 149 -5.71 -25.78 0.67
N MET A 150 -6.16 -24.52 0.72
CA MET A 150 -7.55 -24.16 0.50
C MET A 150 -8.03 -24.53 -0.91
N ARG A 151 -7.17 -24.40 -1.94
CA ARG A 151 -7.50 -24.78 -3.33
C ARG A 151 -7.66 -26.29 -3.45
N LYS A 152 -6.76 -27.06 -2.85
CA LYS A 152 -6.85 -28.52 -2.80
C LYS A 152 -8.08 -29.00 -2.05
N ASN A 153 -8.52 -28.25 -1.04
CA ASN A 153 -9.69 -28.55 -0.22
C ASN A 153 -10.99 -27.88 -0.72
N GLY A 154 -11.11 -27.68 -2.03
CA GLY A 154 -12.36 -27.24 -2.67
C GLY A 154 -12.86 -25.86 -2.24
N GLY A 155 -12.00 -24.98 -1.73
CA GLY A 155 -12.42 -23.67 -1.26
C GLY A 155 -12.28 -23.47 0.26
N ALA A 156 -12.28 -24.54 1.03
CA ALA A 156 -12.40 -24.47 2.48
C ALA A 156 -11.04 -24.44 3.19
N ALA A 157 -10.90 -23.56 4.18
CA ALA A 157 -9.74 -23.54 5.05
C ALA A 157 -9.68 -24.78 5.94
N THR A 158 -8.48 -25.34 6.09
CA THR A 158 -8.17 -26.37 7.09
C THR A 158 -7.54 -25.72 8.31
N ALA A 159 -7.41 -26.47 9.41
CA ALA A 159 -6.67 -26.01 10.58
C ALA A 159 -5.21 -25.63 10.25
N GLU A 160 -4.57 -26.32 9.30
CA GLU A 160 -3.21 -26.01 8.84
C GLU A 160 -3.16 -24.66 8.11
N ALA A 161 -4.09 -24.40 7.18
CA ALA A 161 -4.14 -23.11 6.47
C ALA A 161 -4.39 -21.95 7.45
N VAL A 162 -5.32 -22.15 8.40
CA VAL A 162 -5.62 -21.17 9.45
C VAL A 162 -4.41 -20.88 10.32
N ALA A 163 -3.66 -21.90 10.73
CA ALA A 163 -2.46 -21.72 11.54
C ALA A 163 -1.43 -20.84 10.85
N LEU A 164 -1.16 -21.07 9.55
CA LEU A 164 -0.21 -20.27 8.76
C LEU A 164 -0.60 -18.78 8.71
N ILE A 165 -1.87 -18.48 8.49
CA ILE A 165 -2.36 -17.10 8.42
C ILE A 165 -2.35 -16.46 9.81
N ASN A 166 -2.79 -17.19 10.85
CA ASN A 166 -2.78 -16.68 12.22
C ASN A 166 -1.37 -16.41 12.74
N THR A 167 -0.36 -17.22 12.37
CA THR A 167 1.05 -16.94 12.68
C THR A 167 1.49 -15.58 12.13
N THR A 168 1.03 -15.22 10.92
CA THR A 168 1.35 -13.92 10.34
C THR A 168 0.53 -12.81 11.01
N LYS A 169 -0.80 -12.97 11.07
CA LYS A 169 -1.73 -11.96 11.59
C LYS A 169 -1.43 -11.60 13.04
N ALA A 170 -1.08 -12.55 13.89
CA ALA A 170 -0.81 -12.29 15.31
C ALA A 170 0.29 -11.24 15.54
N ARG A 171 1.26 -11.11 14.63
CA ARG A 171 2.33 -10.09 14.70
C ARG A 171 1.81 -8.65 14.65
N ALA A 172 0.63 -8.46 14.08
CA ALA A 172 0.01 -7.15 13.88
C ALA A 172 -0.86 -6.70 15.07
N PHE A 173 -0.95 -7.49 16.15
CA PHE A 173 -1.84 -7.20 17.28
C PHE A 173 -1.11 -7.39 18.62
N ALA A 174 -1.53 -6.65 19.63
CA ALA A 174 -1.25 -7.04 21.01
C ALA A 174 -2.00 -8.34 21.34
N ALA A 175 -1.47 -9.14 22.27
CA ALA A 175 -2.04 -10.45 22.60
C ALA A 175 -3.51 -10.36 23.04
N ALA A 176 -3.90 -9.30 23.75
CA ALA A 176 -5.27 -9.08 24.23
C ALA A 176 -6.27 -8.72 23.10
N ASP A 177 -5.77 -8.16 21.98
CA ASP A 177 -6.61 -7.71 20.86
C ASP A 177 -6.62 -8.71 19.70
N PHE A 178 -5.79 -9.75 19.76
CA PHE A 178 -5.66 -10.72 18.68
C PHE A 178 -6.87 -11.66 18.63
N VAL A 179 -7.70 -11.48 17.61
CA VAL A 179 -8.76 -12.43 17.24
C VAL A 179 -8.26 -13.37 16.14
N PRO A 180 -8.04 -14.67 16.43
CA PRO A 180 -7.58 -15.62 15.42
C PRO A 180 -8.70 -15.96 14.43
N TYR A 181 -8.31 -16.23 13.18
CA TYR A 181 -9.20 -16.90 12.26
C TYR A 181 -9.48 -18.34 12.70
N THR A 182 -10.61 -18.85 12.25
CA THR A 182 -11.03 -20.25 12.32
C THR A 182 -11.24 -20.77 10.89
N PRO A 183 -11.41 -22.09 10.69
CA PRO A 183 -11.78 -22.63 9.37
C PRO A 183 -13.04 -22.01 8.77
N SER A 184 -13.97 -21.53 9.60
CA SER A 184 -15.21 -20.89 9.14
C SER A 184 -15.04 -19.40 8.81
N THR A 185 -14.09 -18.70 9.43
CA THR A 185 -13.88 -17.26 9.18
C THR A 185 -12.82 -16.98 8.11
N LEU A 186 -11.86 -17.89 7.88
CA LEU A 186 -10.90 -17.77 6.79
C LEU A 186 -11.44 -18.38 5.49
N ASN A 187 -12.33 -17.66 4.81
CA ASN A 187 -12.75 -18.02 3.45
C ASN A 187 -11.83 -17.37 2.38
N TYR A 188 -12.10 -17.60 1.10
CA TYR A 188 -11.26 -17.07 0.00
C TYR A 188 -11.22 -15.55 -0.09
N ASP A 189 -12.37 -14.91 0.10
CA ASP A 189 -12.46 -13.45 0.04
C ASP A 189 -11.68 -12.85 1.22
N GLU A 190 -11.75 -13.47 2.40
CA GLU A 190 -10.98 -13.05 3.56
C GLU A 190 -9.48 -13.32 3.43
N LEU A 191 -9.08 -14.47 2.84
CA LEU A 191 -7.68 -14.73 2.52
C LEU A 191 -7.13 -13.65 1.58
N LEU A 192 -7.89 -13.27 0.54
CA LEU A 192 -7.51 -12.20 -0.38
C LEU A 192 -7.48 -10.82 0.31
N ALA A 193 -8.41 -10.56 1.24
CA ALA A 193 -8.44 -9.31 2.01
C ALA A 193 -7.23 -9.21 2.94
N GLU A 194 -6.92 -10.27 3.69
CA GLU A 194 -5.76 -10.31 4.59
C GLU A 194 -4.44 -10.24 3.82
N ARG A 195 -4.34 -10.87 2.63
CA ARG A 195 -3.21 -10.64 1.71
C ARG A 195 -3.08 -9.17 1.32
N GLY A 196 -4.19 -8.50 1.01
CA GLY A 196 -4.20 -7.08 0.69
C GLY A 196 -3.68 -6.22 1.84
N ARG A 197 -4.08 -6.53 3.08
CA ARG A 197 -3.60 -5.82 4.28
C ARG A 197 -2.13 -6.10 4.58
N GLU A 198 -1.74 -7.36 4.49
CA GLU A 198 -0.40 -7.81 4.85
C GLU A 198 0.66 -7.37 3.84
N PHE A 199 0.35 -7.41 2.55
CA PHE A 199 1.29 -7.12 1.45
C PHE A 199 1.05 -5.76 0.79
N ILE A 200 0.44 -4.82 1.50
CA ILE A 200 0.19 -3.47 0.99
C ILE A 200 1.51 -2.83 0.51
N PHE A 201 1.50 -2.28 -0.71
CA PHE A 201 2.65 -1.72 -1.45
C PHE A 201 3.80 -2.69 -1.81
N GLU A 202 3.63 -4.01 -1.69
CA GLU A 202 4.67 -4.98 -2.09
C GLU A 202 4.51 -5.51 -3.53
N GLY A 203 3.65 -4.89 -4.35
CA GLY A 203 3.52 -5.23 -5.78
C GLY A 203 2.62 -6.43 -6.12
N PHE A 204 2.04 -7.13 -5.13
CA PHE A 204 1.26 -8.34 -5.39
C PHE A 204 -0.22 -8.13 -5.73
N ARG A 205 -0.81 -6.99 -5.37
CA ARG A 205 -2.27 -6.85 -5.32
C ARG A 205 -2.94 -7.10 -6.68
N ARG A 206 -2.36 -6.61 -7.78
CA ARG A 206 -2.93 -6.80 -9.12
C ARG A 206 -2.96 -8.28 -9.50
N ASP A 207 -1.85 -8.98 -9.34
CA ASP A 207 -1.75 -10.39 -9.69
C ASP A 207 -2.64 -11.25 -8.80
N ASP A 208 -2.72 -10.95 -7.51
CA ASP A 208 -3.66 -11.58 -6.59
C ASP A 208 -5.10 -11.40 -7.06
N MET A 209 -5.50 -10.18 -7.41
CA MET A 209 -6.86 -9.91 -7.90
C MET A 209 -7.15 -10.63 -9.22
N ILE A 210 -6.17 -10.78 -10.13
CA ILE A 210 -6.33 -11.54 -11.38
C ILE A 210 -6.52 -13.03 -11.08
N ARG A 211 -5.66 -13.64 -10.23
CA ARG A 211 -5.73 -15.07 -9.88
C ARG A 211 -6.98 -15.45 -9.09
N PHE A 212 -7.58 -14.49 -8.38
CA PHE A 212 -8.85 -14.66 -7.68
C PHE A 212 -10.06 -14.24 -8.53
N GLY A 213 -9.85 -13.83 -9.79
CA GLY A 213 -10.91 -13.44 -10.70
C GLY A 213 -11.64 -12.16 -10.30
N LYS A 214 -11.03 -11.31 -9.48
CA LYS A 214 -11.63 -10.06 -8.97
C LYS A 214 -11.20 -8.82 -9.76
N PHE A 215 -10.04 -8.84 -10.42
CA PHE A 215 -9.46 -7.65 -11.07
C PHE A 215 -10.40 -7.00 -12.09
N THR A 216 -10.99 -7.79 -12.99
CA THR A 216 -11.90 -7.28 -14.04
C THR A 216 -13.38 -7.43 -13.70
N ASN A 217 -13.71 -8.16 -12.62
CA ASN A 217 -15.09 -8.55 -12.30
C ASN A 217 -15.64 -7.88 -11.03
N THR A 218 -14.89 -6.99 -10.39
CA THR A 218 -15.31 -6.35 -9.13
C THR A 218 -15.15 -4.85 -9.23
N ALA A 219 -16.13 -4.12 -8.67
CA ALA A 219 -16.04 -2.69 -8.49
C ALA A 219 -15.26 -2.36 -7.21
N TRP A 220 -14.44 -1.33 -7.25
CA TRP A 220 -13.88 -0.66 -6.08
C TRP A 220 -13.77 0.83 -6.39
N TRP A 221 -13.28 1.61 -5.41
CA TRP A 221 -13.29 3.07 -5.39
C TRP A 221 -13.46 3.80 -6.75
N ASP A 222 -12.47 3.73 -7.65
CA ASP A 222 -12.53 4.34 -9.00
C ASP A 222 -12.27 3.31 -10.11
N HIS A 223 -12.75 2.09 -9.89
CA HIS A 223 -12.66 1.00 -10.86
C HIS A 223 -14.01 0.32 -10.96
N ASN A 224 -14.51 0.24 -12.18
CA ASN A 224 -15.67 -0.56 -12.52
C ASN A 224 -15.23 -1.85 -13.22
N PRO A 225 -16.01 -2.94 -13.12
CA PRO A 225 -15.77 -4.14 -13.90
C PRO A 225 -15.51 -3.81 -15.38
N SER A 226 -14.53 -4.48 -15.97
CA SER A 226 -14.03 -4.20 -17.30
C SER A 226 -13.70 -5.48 -18.06
N SER A 227 -13.26 -5.37 -19.31
CA SER A 227 -12.90 -6.55 -20.11
C SER A 227 -11.72 -7.33 -19.50
N ASN A 228 -11.81 -8.67 -19.57
CA ASN A 228 -10.71 -9.59 -19.22
C ASN A 228 -9.40 -9.34 -19.99
N THR A 229 -9.44 -8.59 -21.10
CA THR A 229 -8.25 -8.08 -21.81
C THR A 229 -7.25 -7.42 -20.87
N ARG A 230 -7.70 -6.76 -19.79
CA ARG A 230 -6.81 -6.05 -18.84
C ARG A 230 -6.05 -6.95 -17.87
N ASN A 231 -6.34 -8.25 -17.85
CA ASN A 231 -5.57 -9.24 -17.09
C ASN A 231 -4.15 -9.43 -17.65
N LEU A 232 -3.93 -9.12 -18.93
CA LEU A 232 -2.61 -9.13 -19.56
C LEU A 232 -2.27 -7.74 -20.08
N TYR A 233 -0.98 -7.42 -20.12
CA TYR A 233 -0.47 -6.24 -20.83
C TYR A 233 -0.37 -6.52 -22.34
N PRO A 234 -0.43 -5.49 -23.20
CA PRO A 234 -0.11 -5.67 -24.61
C PRO A 234 1.35 -6.09 -24.77
N ILE A 235 1.63 -6.93 -25.77
CA ILE A 235 3.00 -7.15 -26.23
C ILE A 235 3.49 -5.84 -26.87
N PRO A 236 4.65 -5.30 -26.47
CA PRO A 236 5.13 -4.03 -26.98
C PRO A 236 5.31 -4.04 -28.50
N GLN A 237 4.85 -2.98 -29.19
CA GLN A 237 4.85 -2.90 -30.65
C GLN A 237 6.24 -3.12 -31.24
N GLN A 238 7.27 -2.51 -30.67
CA GLN A 238 8.65 -2.67 -31.12
C GLN A 238 9.12 -4.13 -31.15
N GLN A 239 8.65 -4.96 -30.22
CA GLN A 239 9.02 -6.38 -30.18
C GLN A 239 8.32 -7.16 -31.29
N ARG A 240 7.08 -6.78 -31.64
CA ARG A 240 6.33 -7.38 -32.75
C ARG A 240 6.86 -6.95 -34.11
N ASP A 241 7.28 -5.70 -34.26
CA ASP A 241 7.93 -5.22 -35.48
C ASP A 241 9.26 -5.94 -35.74
N ALA A 242 10.02 -6.23 -34.66
CA ALA A 242 11.27 -6.97 -34.74
C ALA A 242 11.10 -8.48 -34.99
N ASN A 243 9.97 -9.06 -34.60
CA ASN A 243 9.68 -10.48 -34.79
C ASN A 243 8.22 -10.67 -35.26
N PRO A 244 7.98 -10.83 -36.58
CA PRO A 244 6.63 -10.95 -37.14
C PRO A 244 5.88 -12.22 -36.70
N ASN A 245 6.56 -13.19 -36.08
CA ASN A 245 5.92 -14.38 -35.49
C ASN A 245 5.26 -14.09 -34.13
N LEU A 246 5.48 -12.92 -33.53
CA LEU A 246 4.84 -12.54 -32.26
C LEU A 246 3.43 -11.99 -32.52
N THR A 247 2.43 -12.83 -32.26
CA THR A 247 1.02 -12.43 -32.24
C THR A 247 0.68 -11.63 -30.99
N GLN A 248 -0.21 -10.66 -31.11
CA GLN A 248 -0.65 -9.82 -29.99
C GLN A 248 -1.52 -10.60 -28.97
N ASN A 249 -1.50 -10.16 -27.71
CA ASN A 249 -2.43 -10.64 -26.68
C ASN A 249 -3.89 -10.29 -27.03
N PRO A 250 -4.86 -11.16 -26.72
CA PRO A 250 -6.26 -10.94 -27.09
C PRO A 250 -6.82 -9.58 -26.61
N GLY A 251 -7.43 -8.83 -27.54
CA GLY A 251 -8.03 -7.52 -27.27
C GLY A 251 -7.08 -6.32 -27.36
N TYR A 252 -5.84 -6.54 -27.77
CA TYR A 252 -4.88 -5.49 -28.13
C TYR A 252 -4.58 -5.54 -29.64
N ASN A 253 -4.13 -4.41 -30.20
CA ASN A 253 -3.71 -4.29 -31.61
C ASN A 253 -2.19 -4.38 -31.78
#